data_AF-D9QMK3-F1
#
_entry.id   AF-D9QMK3-F1
#
_cell.length_a   1.000
_cell.length_b   1.000
_cell.length_c   1.000
_cell.angle_alpha   90.00
_cell.angle_beta   90.00
_cell.angle_gamma   90.00
#
_symmetry.space_group_name_H-M   'P 1'
#
loop_
_entity.id
_entity.type
_entity.pdbx_description
1 polymer ?
#
loop_
_entity_poly.entity_id
_entity_poly.type
_entity_poly.pdbx_seq_one_letter_code
_entity_poly.pdbx_strand_id
1 'polypeptide(L)'
;MTSSSDMKMSGSAVIVTFLLFVLLIGGGLVGCPYYKVWERKMAGQAELQYQQGARQALIAQAAAEDEASIKRAEAATRRVRGWADAAKRGCQDVGLTNDRECINQLLRDAATYSIAKEGHEGVIVSVGTPVSVAVQPQTGGRQE
;
A
#
# COMPACT_ATOMS: atom_id res chain seq x y z
N MET A 1 -29.99 10.48 -74.05
CA MET A 1 -30.95 9.39 -74.28
C MET A 1 -30.95 8.52 -73.04
N THR A 2 -32.01 8.63 -72.25
CA THR A 2 -32.23 7.87 -71.02
C THR A 2 -32.54 6.43 -71.40
N SER A 3 -31.57 5.54 -71.26
CA SER A 3 -31.80 4.10 -71.39
C SER A 3 -32.47 3.65 -70.10
N SER A 4 -33.81 3.66 -70.11
CA SER A 4 -34.63 3.10 -69.03
C SER A 4 -34.31 1.61 -68.94
N SER A 5 -33.63 1.23 -67.87
CA SER A 5 -33.47 -0.17 -67.48
C SER A 5 -34.85 -0.71 -67.12
N ASP A 6 -35.52 -1.35 -68.07
CA ASP A 6 -36.67 -2.23 -67.80
C ASP A 6 -36.18 -3.43 -66.98
N MET A 7 -36.02 -3.20 -65.68
CA MET A 7 -35.74 -4.23 -64.70
C MET A 7 -37.04 -5.02 -64.52
N LYS A 8 -37.32 -5.96 -65.44
CA LYS A 8 -38.31 -7.02 -65.24
C LYS A 8 -37.89 -7.79 -64.00
N MET A 9 -38.44 -7.40 -62.85
CA MET A 9 -38.16 -8.03 -61.58
C MET A 9 -38.76 -9.44 -61.63
N SER A 10 -37.92 -10.42 -62.01
CA SER A 10 -38.23 -11.84 -61.97
C SER A 10 -38.81 -12.17 -60.60
N GLY A 11 -39.89 -12.94 -60.53
CA GLY A 11 -40.55 -13.25 -59.25
C GLY A 11 -39.58 -13.82 -58.19
N SER A 12 -38.49 -14.45 -58.61
CA SER A 12 -37.41 -14.90 -57.72
C SER A 12 -36.63 -13.75 -57.07
N ALA A 13 -36.39 -12.64 -57.77
CA ALA A 13 -35.71 -11.47 -57.23
C ALA A 13 -36.55 -10.81 -56.12
N VAL A 14 -37.87 -10.73 -56.31
CA VAL A 14 -38.80 -10.18 -55.29
C VAL A 14 -38.78 -11.02 -54.02
N ILE A 15 -38.80 -12.35 -54.16
CA ILE A 15 -38.78 -13.29 -53.02
C ILE A 15 -37.46 -13.18 -52.24
N VAL A 16 -36.32 -13.10 -52.93
CA VAL A 16 -35.01 -12.97 -52.29
C VAL A 16 -34.88 -11.65 -51.54
N THR A 17 -35.31 -10.53 -52.13
CA THR A 17 -35.28 -9.22 -51.45
C THR A 17 -36.20 -9.21 -50.23
N PHE A 18 -37.37 -9.83 -50.31
CA PHE A 18 -38.30 -9.93 -49.18
C PHE A 18 -37.73 -10.77 -48.02
N LEU A 19 -37.11 -11.92 -48.33
CA LEU A 19 -36.47 -12.76 -47.32
C LEU A 19 -35.31 -12.03 -46.61
N LEU A 20 -34.46 -11.32 -47.36
CA LEU A 20 -33.39 -10.50 -46.78
C LEU A 20 -33.95 -9.41 -45.85
N PHE A 21 -35.04 -8.77 -46.24
CA PHE A 21 -35.69 -7.74 -45.45
C PHE A 21 -36.26 -8.28 -44.13
N VAL A 22 -36.92 -9.44 -44.17
CA VAL A 22 -37.43 -10.13 -42.96
C VAL A 22 -36.30 -10.55 -42.04
N LEU A 23 -35.17 -11.03 -42.59
CA LEU A 23 -34.01 -11.45 -41.80
C LEU A 23 -33.31 -10.25 -41.13
N LEU A 24 -33.23 -9.10 -41.82
CA LEU A 24 -32.72 -7.85 -41.27
C LEU A 24 -33.60 -7.32 -40.13
N ILE A 25 -34.92 -7.30 -40.34
CA ILE A 25 -35.87 -6.81 -39.33
C ILE A 25 -35.93 -7.77 -38.14
N GLY A 26 -36.04 -9.08 -38.38
CA GLY A 26 -36.05 -10.10 -37.34
C GLY A 26 -34.75 -10.15 -36.55
N GLY A 27 -33.60 -10.08 -37.24
CA GLY A 27 -32.28 -10.01 -36.61
C GLY A 27 -32.07 -8.72 -35.81
N GLY A 28 -32.55 -7.59 -36.31
CA GLY A 28 -32.50 -6.30 -35.60
C GLY A 28 -33.37 -6.27 -34.35
N LEU A 29 -34.61 -6.75 -34.43
CA LEU A 29 -35.56 -6.76 -33.31
C LEU A 29 -35.17 -7.73 -32.18
N VAL A 30 -34.52 -8.85 -32.50
CA VAL A 30 -34.03 -9.80 -31.48
C VAL A 30 -32.62 -9.43 -31.01
N GLY A 31 -31.75 -8.96 -31.91
CA GLY A 31 -30.36 -8.62 -31.60
C GLY A 31 -30.20 -7.35 -30.75
N CYS A 32 -30.99 -6.31 -31.02
CA CYS A 32 -30.87 -5.03 -30.30
C CYS A 32 -31.18 -5.12 -28.79
N PRO A 33 -32.27 -5.76 -28.32
CA PRO A 33 -32.52 -5.90 -26.89
C PRO A 33 -31.55 -6.89 -26.23
N TYR A 34 -31.12 -7.94 -26.94
CA TYR A 34 -30.19 -8.92 -26.41
C TYR A 34 -28.80 -8.32 -26.14
N TYR A 35 -28.32 -7.47 -27.05
CA TYR A 35 -27.05 -6.75 -26.88
C TYR A 35 -27.08 -5.82 -25.66
N LYS A 36 -28.16 -5.08 -25.46
CA LYS A 36 -28.32 -4.16 -24.31
C LYS A 36 -28.35 -4.88 -22.96
N VAL A 37 -28.90 -6.09 -22.89
CA VAL A 37 -28.88 -6.91 -21.66
C VAL A 37 -27.48 -7.48 -21.42
N TRP A 38 -26.80 -7.95 -22.46
CA TRP A 38 -25.44 -8.45 -22.34
C TRP A 38 -24.47 -7.36 -21.88
N GLU A 39 -24.55 -6.17 -22.46
CA GLU A 39 -23.74 -5.00 -22.09
C GLU A 39 -23.95 -4.61 -20.62
N ARG A 40 -25.21 -4.61 -20.13
CA ARG A 40 -25.53 -4.35 -18.72
C ARG A 40 -25.02 -5.44 -17.78
N LYS A 41 -25.07 -6.71 -18.18
CA LYS A 41 -24.53 -7.84 -17.39
C LYS A 41 -23.02 -7.76 -17.28
N MET A 42 -22.32 -7.47 -18.40
CA MET A 42 -20.88 -7.32 -18.41
C MET A 42 -20.43 -6.10 -17.60
N ALA A 43 -21.14 -4.97 -17.68
CA ALA A 43 -20.86 -3.79 -16.86
C ALA A 43 -21.02 -4.08 -15.35
N GLY A 44 -22.08 -4.79 -14.95
CA GLY A 44 -22.28 -5.18 -13.55
C GLY A 44 -21.25 -6.20 -13.05
N GLN A 45 -20.83 -7.15 -13.90
CA GLN A 45 -19.78 -8.11 -13.54
C GLN A 45 -18.40 -7.45 -13.42
N ALA A 46 -18.08 -6.50 -14.30
CA ALA A 46 -16.84 -5.74 -14.21
C ALA A 46 -16.76 -4.96 -12.89
N GLU A 47 -17.82 -4.23 -12.53
CA GLU A 47 -17.86 -3.47 -11.27
C GLU A 47 -17.69 -4.37 -10.03
N LEU A 48 -18.40 -5.51 -9.99
CA LEU A 48 -18.27 -6.45 -8.87
C LEU A 48 -16.85 -7.03 -8.76
N GLN A 49 -16.21 -7.37 -9.88
CA GLN A 49 -14.82 -7.87 -9.90
C GLN A 49 -13.82 -6.79 -9.44
N TYR A 50 -13.99 -5.54 -9.87
CA TYR A 50 -13.16 -4.43 -9.40
C TYR A 50 -13.29 -4.20 -7.88
N GLN A 51 -14.51 -4.21 -7.35
CA GLN A 51 -14.75 -4.02 -5.91
C GLN A 51 -14.20 -5.18 -5.07
N GLN A 52 -14.30 -6.41 -5.57
CA GLN A 52 -13.73 -7.60 -4.88
C GLN A 52 -12.21 -7.56 -4.90
N GLY A 53 -11.59 -7.24 -6.03
CA GLY A 53 -10.14 -7.08 -6.15
C GLY A 53 -9.59 -5.97 -5.26
N ALA A 54 -10.27 -4.82 -5.22
CA ALA A 54 -9.87 -3.69 -4.38
C ALA A 54 -9.87 -4.04 -2.88
N ARG A 55 -10.90 -4.74 -2.39
CA ARG A 55 -10.94 -5.18 -0.98
C ARG A 55 -9.85 -6.18 -0.65
N GLN A 56 -9.60 -7.15 -1.53
CA GLN A 56 -8.54 -8.14 -1.33
C GLN A 56 -7.15 -7.48 -1.30
N ALA A 57 -6.91 -6.51 -2.19
CA ALA A 57 -5.67 -5.75 -2.20
C ALA A 57 -5.47 -4.94 -0.91
N LEU A 58 -6.52 -4.30 -0.38
CA LEU A 58 -6.46 -3.56 0.88
C LEU A 58 -6.20 -4.48 2.08
N ILE A 59 -6.82 -5.66 2.13
CA ILE A 59 -6.58 -6.64 3.20
C ILE A 59 -5.14 -7.15 3.14
N ALA A 60 -4.65 -7.48 1.94
CA ALA A 60 -3.28 -7.93 1.75
C ALA A 60 -2.25 -6.85 2.14
N GLN A 61 -2.52 -5.58 1.79
CA GLN A 61 -1.70 -4.45 2.21
C GLN A 61 -1.70 -4.27 3.73
N ALA A 62 -2.87 -4.29 4.36
CA ALA A 62 -2.99 -4.16 5.81
C ALA A 62 -2.26 -5.29 6.56
N ALA A 63 -2.37 -6.53 6.08
CA ALA A 63 -1.64 -7.67 6.65
C ALA A 63 -0.12 -7.52 6.46
N ALA A 64 0.34 -7.06 5.29
CA ALA A 64 1.75 -6.82 5.03
C ALA A 64 2.32 -5.69 5.91
N GLU A 65 1.55 -4.62 6.16
CA GLU A 65 1.93 -3.53 7.06
C GLU A 65 2.00 -4.00 8.52
N ASP A 66 1.06 -4.82 8.97
CA ASP A 66 1.06 -5.38 10.32
C ASP A 66 2.28 -6.27 10.55
N GLU A 67 2.55 -7.22 9.64
CA GLU A 67 3.75 -8.05 9.69
C GLU A 67 5.04 -7.22 9.66
N ALA A 68 5.09 -6.16 8.85
CA ALA A 68 6.23 -5.25 8.80
C ALA A 68 6.41 -4.50 10.14
N SER A 69 5.31 -4.09 10.77
CA SER A 69 5.34 -3.39 12.07
C SER A 69 5.88 -4.30 13.18
N ILE A 70 5.46 -5.56 13.23
CA ILE A 70 5.92 -6.56 14.20
C ILE A 70 7.41 -6.81 14.02
N LYS A 71 7.87 -7.04 12.79
CA LYS A 71 9.30 -7.26 12.49
C LYS A 71 10.16 -6.06 12.87
N ARG A 72 9.67 -4.84 12.63
CA ARG A 72 10.35 -3.59 13.05
C ARG A 72 10.42 -3.49 14.58
N ALA A 73 9.35 -3.78 15.30
CA ALA A 73 9.32 -3.77 16.76
C ALA A 73 10.26 -4.82 17.37
N GLU A 74 10.31 -6.02 16.79
CA GLU A 74 11.24 -7.08 17.21
C GLU A 74 12.70 -6.67 16.99
N ALA A 75 12.99 -6.08 15.82
CA ALA A 75 14.32 -5.54 15.52
C ALA A 75 14.73 -4.43 16.51
N ALA A 76 13.82 -3.51 16.83
CA ALA A 76 14.07 -2.47 17.83
C ALA A 76 14.34 -3.06 19.22
N THR A 77 13.57 -4.07 19.63
CA THR A 77 13.77 -4.77 20.91
C THR A 77 15.13 -5.46 20.98
N ARG A 78 15.54 -6.15 19.90
CA ARG A 78 16.87 -6.77 19.82
C ARG A 78 17.99 -5.73 19.95
N ARG A 79 17.84 -4.58 19.29
CA ARG A 79 18.80 -3.48 19.42
C ARG A 79 18.89 -3.02 20.86
N VAL A 80 17.77 -2.63 21.49
CA VAL A 80 17.75 -2.14 22.87
C VAL A 80 18.36 -3.15 23.85
N ARG A 81 18.06 -4.45 23.70
CA ARG A 81 18.70 -5.50 24.51
C ARG A 81 20.20 -5.57 24.29
N GLY A 82 20.66 -5.52 23.03
CA GLY A 82 22.09 -5.52 22.70
C GLY A 82 22.84 -4.35 23.33
N TRP A 83 22.27 -3.15 23.33
CA TRP A 83 22.85 -1.98 24.01
C TRP A 83 22.89 -2.14 25.53
N ALA A 84 21.82 -2.65 26.14
CA ALA A 84 21.77 -2.91 27.58
C ALA A 84 22.80 -3.98 28.01
N ASP A 85 22.92 -5.06 27.24
CA ASP A 85 23.89 -6.13 27.48
C ASP A 85 25.34 -5.67 27.26
N ALA A 86 25.56 -4.77 26.28
CA ALA A 86 26.87 -4.15 26.06
C ALA A 86 27.25 -3.22 27.22
N ALA A 87 26.34 -2.36 27.68
CA ALA A 87 26.58 -1.47 28.83
C ALA A 87 26.87 -2.26 30.11
N LYS A 88 26.13 -3.36 30.34
CA LYS A 88 26.35 -4.25 31.48
C LYS A 88 27.75 -4.87 31.45
N ARG A 89 28.21 -5.37 30.30
CA ARG A 89 29.55 -5.93 30.14
C ARG A 89 30.63 -4.86 30.33
N GLY A 90 30.45 -3.68 29.77
CA GLY A 90 31.39 -2.56 29.96
C GLY A 90 31.60 -2.20 31.43
N CYS A 91 30.54 -2.17 32.25
CA CYS A 91 30.68 -1.94 33.70
C CYS A 91 31.36 -3.11 34.43
N GLN A 92 31.14 -4.35 33.98
CA GLN A 92 31.83 -5.53 34.53
C GLN A 92 33.34 -5.45 34.28
N ASP A 93 33.77 -4.99 33.11
CA ASP A 93 35.19 -4.86 32.75
C ASP A 93 35.93 -3.81 33.61
N VAL A 94 35.22 -2.80 34.12
CA VAL A 94 35.76 -1.77 35.04
C VAL A 94 35.66 -2.20 36.51
N GLY A 95 35.16 -3.42 36.79
CA GLY A 95 35.01 -3.96 38.14
C GLY A 95 33.74 -3.50 38.88
N LEU A 96 32.90 -2.67 38.26
CA LEU A 96 31.60 -2.25 38.80
C LEU A 96 30.50 -3.22 38.34
N THR A 97 30.47 -4.41 38.94
CA THR A 97 29.50 -5.44 38.58
C THR A 97 28.06 -5.03 38.94
N ASN A 98 27.18 -5.01 37.93
CA ASN A 98 25.75 -4.68 38.08
C ASN A 98 25.45 -3.30 38.71
N ASP A 99 26.41 -2.37 38.71
CA ASP A 99 26.13 -1.02 39.19
C ASP A 99 25.17 -0.30 38.24
N ARG A 100 24.02 0.12 38.78
CA ARG A 100 22.98 0.80 38.02
C ARG A 100 23.43 2.18 37.55
N GLU A 101 24.26 2.86 38.33
CA GLU A 101 24.74 4.20 38.02
C GLU A 101 25.72 4.15 36.84
N CYS A 102 26.69 3.23 36.88
CA CYS A 102 27.62 2.99 35.77
C CYS A 102 26.87 2.67 34.46
N ILE A 103 25.89 1.75 34.51
CA ILE A 103 25.11 1.36 33.31
C ILE A 103 24.33 2.57 32.76
N ASN A 104 23.67 3.33 33.63
CA ASN A 104 22.92 4.51 33.23
C ASN A 104 23.82 5.58 32.62
N GLN A 105 25.02 5.79 33.16
CA GLN A 105 25.98 6.77 32.65
C GLN A 105 26.47 6.37 31.25
N LEU A 106 26.90 5.12 31.06
CA LEU A 106 27.32 4.61 29.74
C LEU A 106 26.21 4.73 28.69
N LEU A 107 24.96 4.47 29.06
CA LEU A 107 23.82 4.62 28.15
C LEU A 107 23.58 6.09 27.75
N ARG A 108 23.76 7.05 28.67
CA ARG A 108 23.66 8.49 28.36
C ARG A 108 24.79 8.97 27.44
N ASP A 109 26.01 8.53 27.71
CA ASP A 109 27.18 8.88 26.89
C ASP A 109 27.06 8.30 25.48
N ALA A 110 26.61 7.04 25.37
CA ALA A 110 26.33 6.39 24.09
C ALA A 110 25.20 7.08 23.31
N ALA A 111 24.14 7.53 23.98
CA ALA A 111 23.07 8.31 23.36
C ALA A 111 23.62 9.63 22.82
N THR A 112 24.45 10.33 23.59
CA THR A 112 25.06 11.61 23.17
C THR A 112 25.99 11.42 21.98
N TYR A 113 26.79 10.35 21.96
CA TYR A 113 27.71 10.05 20.87
C TYR A 113 26.99 9.64 19.57
N SER A 114 25.92 8.84 19.66
CA SER A 114 25.11 8.49 18.48
C SER A 114 24.43 9.70 17.86
N ILE A 115 23.94 10.64 18.66
CA ILE A 115 23.37 11.91 18.18
C ILE A 115 24.44 12.75 17.45
N ALA A 116 25.65 12.86 18.02
CA ALA A 116 26.73 13.67 17.44
C ALA A 116 27.30 13.08 16.13
N LYS A 117 27.35 11.75 16.01
CA LYS A 117 27.95 11.08 14.84
C LYS A 117 26.96 10.91 13.67
N GLU A 118 25.68 10.72 13.95
CA GLU A 118 24.67 10.40 12.94
C GLU A 118 23.78 11.58 12.55
N GLY A 119 23.97 12.75 13.16
CA GLY A 119 23.47 14.06 12.69
C GLY A 119 21.95 14.27 12.77
N HIS A 120 21.13 13.29 12.40
CA HIS A 120 19.67 13.32 12.43
C HIS A 120 19.04 11.91 12.49
N GLU A 121 19.84 10.82 12.49
CA GLU A 121 19.36 9.42 12.58
C GLU A 121 19.57 8.78 13.96
N GLY A 122 19.83 9.59 15.00
CA GLY A 122 20.03 9.11 16.37
C GLY A 122 18.92 8.12 16.75
N VAL A 123 19.31 6.99 17.35
CA VAL A 123 18.46 5.87 17.73
C VAL A 123 17.26 6.35 18.54
N ILE A 124 16.21 6.76 17.84
CA ILE A 124 14.91 7.05 18.43
C ILE A 124 14.36 5.70 18.81
N VAL A 125 14.51 5.38 20.10
CA VAL A 125 13.60 4.47 20.79
C VAL A 125 12.24 5.17 20.79
N SER A 126 11.60 5.24 19.61
CA SER A 126 10.24 5.73 19.43
C SER A 126 9.28 4.65 19.94
N VAL A 127 9.35 4.38 21.23
CA VAL A 127 8.26 3.72 21.95
C VAL A 127 7.32 4.85 22.34
N GLY A 128 6.51 5.29 21.38
CA GLY A 128 5.29 6.08 21.59
C GLY A 128 5.36 7.31 22.50
N THR A 129 6.53 7.89 22.76
CA THR A 129 6.65 9.07 23.61
C THR A 129 6.56 10.32 22.73
N PRO A 130 5.63 11.24 23.00
CA PRO A 130 5.46 12.43 22.19
C PRO A 130 6.74 13.26 22.22
N VAL A 131 7.20 13.62 21.02
CA VAL A 131 8.28 14.57 20.72
C VAL A 131 8.12 15.81 21.60
N SER A 132 8.81 15.84 22.75
CA SER A 132 8.84 16.99 23.65
C SER A 132 10.01 16.97 24.63
N VAL A 133 11.05 16.17 24.37
CA VAL A 133 12.35 16.41 25.03
C VAL A 133 13.13 17.40 24.16
N ALA A 134 12.70 18.65 24.22
CA ALA A 134 13.55 19.75 23.80
C ALA A 134 14.78 19.73 24.71
N VAL A 135 15.94 19.47 24.11
CA VAL A 135 17.25 19.68 24.73
C VAL A 135 17.32 21.14 25.14
N GLN A 136 17.21 21.46 26.43
CA GLN A 136 17.73 22.72 26.93
C GLN A 136 19.26 22.60 27.00
N PRO A 137 20.02 23.44 26.26
CA PRO A 137 21.45 23.51 26.48
C PRO A 137 21.70 24.03 27.89
N GLN A 138 22.39 23.23 28.71
CA GLN A 138 22.99 23.67 29.97
C GLN A 138 23.96 24.82 29.66
N THR A 139 23.50 26.07 29.78
CA THR A 139 24.39 27.22 29.88
C THR A 139 25.08 27.15 31.22
N GLY A 140 26.36 26.81 31.17
CA GLY A 140 27.26 26.83 32.33
C GLY A 140 27.20 28.18 33.02
N GLY A 141 26.95 28.12 34.33
CA GLY A 141 27.03 29.25 35.25
C GLY A 141 27.61 28.77 36.58
N ARG A 142 28.88 28.33 36.55
CA ARG A 142 29.73 28.40 37.73
C ARG A 142 30.54 29.69 37.59
N GLN A 143 30.11 30.74 38.28
CA GLN A 143 30.99 31.83 38.68
C GLN A 143 30.93 31.92 40.20
N GLU A 144 32.10 31.63 40.78
CA GLU A 144 32.71 32.06 42.05
C GLU A 144 31.83 32.20 43.30
#